data_AF-A0A1G7UP41-F1
#
_entry.id   AF-A0A1G7UP41-F1
#
_cell.length_a   1.000
_cell.length_b   1.000
_cell.length_c   1.000
_cell.angle_alpha   90.00
_cell.angle_beta   90.00
_cell.angle_gamma   90.00
#
_symmetry.space_group_name_H-M   'P 1'
#
loop_
_entity.id
_entity.type
_entity.pdbx_description
1 polymer ?
#
loop_
_entity_poly.entity_id
_entity_poly.type
_entity_poly.pdbx_seq_one_letter_code
_entity_poly.pdbx_strand_id
1 'polypeptide(L)' 'MFYGASNIIFENAKRLRNNVTEAENLLWQVISNKQLGLKFRRQHPISCFIADFYCHEAN' A
#
# COMPACT_ATOMS: atom_id res chain seq x y z
N MET A 1 11.03 -2.46 2.64
CA MET A 1 11.83 -3.38 1.81
C MET A 1 10.84 -4.16 0.97
N PHE A 2 10.95 -4.30 -0.36
CA PHE A 2 9.88 -4.88 -1.20
C PHE A 2 9.82 -6.42 -1.17
N TYR A 3 10.38 -7.06 -0.14
CA TYR A 3 10.37 -8.50 0.14
C TYR A 3 10.55 -9.43 -1.09
N GLY A 4 11.38 -9.03 -2.06
CA GLY A 4 11.63 -9.84 -3.28
C GLY A 4 10.50 -9.83 -4.33
N ALA A 5 9.63 -8.81 -4.34
CA ALA A 5 8.57 -8.70 -5.34
C ALA A 5 9.10 -8.59 -6.78
N SER A 6 8.45 -9.29 -7.72
CA SER A 6 8.82 -9.27 -9.14
C SER A 6 8.25 -8.03 -9.85
N ASN A 7 8.80 -7.70 -11.03
CA ASN A 7 8.41 -6.51 -11.79
C ASN A 7 6.90 -6.50 -12.14
N ILE A 8 6.31 -7.67 -12.36
CA ILE A 8 4.86 -7.85 -12.61
C ILE A 8 4.04 -7.36 -11.41
N ILE A 9 4.48 -7.64 -10.18
CA ILE A 9 3.78 -7.21 -8.96
C ILE A 9 3.87 -5.68 -8.82
N PHE A 10 4.98 -5.07 -9.21
CA PHE A 10 5.10 -3.60 -9.25
C PHE A 10 4.16 -2.96 -10.28
N GLU A 11 4.03 -3.55 -11.46
CA GLU A 11 3.08 -3.10 -12.48
C GLU A 11 1.62 -3.24 -12.02
N ASN A 12 1.28 -4.39 -11.42
CA ASN A 12 -0.04 -4.62 -10.86
C ASN A 12 -0.33 -3.63 -9.72
N ALA A 13 0.62 -3.39 -8.82
CA ALA A 13 0.48 -2.38 -7.78
C ALA A 13 0.32 -0.97 -8.36
N LYS A 14 0.94 -0.65 -9.50
CA LYS A 14 0.72 0.62 -10.18
C LYS A 14 -0.68 0.71 -10.78
N ARG A 15 -1.18 -0.37 -11.37
CA ARG A 15 -2.56 -0.45 -11.91
C ARG A 15 -3.61 -0.32 -10.81
N LEU A 16 -3.40 -0.97 -9.67
CA LEU A 16 -4.27 -0.85 -8.50
C LEU A 16 -4.28 0.59 -7.98
N ARG A 17 -3.18 1.35 -8.10
CA ARG A 17 -3.12 2.74 -7.57
C ARG A 17 -4.01 3.67 -8.38
N ASN A 18 -4.23 3.32 -9.64
CA ASN A 18 -5.11 4.03 -10.56
C ASN A 18 -6.57 3.54 -10.49
N ASN A 19 -6.83 2.37 -9.92
CA ASN A 19 -8.15 1.75 -9.81
C ASN A 19 -8.49 1.48 -8.33
N VAL A 20 -8.31 2.49 -7.49
CA VAL A 20 -8.62 2.39 -6.06
C VAL A 20 -10.14 2.38 -5.86
N THR A 21 -10.62 1.56 -4.93
CA THR A 21 -12.05 1.57 -4.55
C THR A 21 -12.37 2.81 -3.70
N GLU A 22 -13.64 3.22 -3.66
CA GLU A 22 -14.07 4.33 -2.82
C GLU A 22 -13.79 4.08 -1.34
N ALA A 23 -13.98 2.84 -0.87
CA ALA A 23 -13.70 2.43 0.50
C ALA A 23 -12.21 2.60 0.86
N GLU A 24 -11.29 2.16 -0.02
CA GLU A 24 -9.86 2.35 0.18
C GLU A 24 -9.45 3.83 0.14
N ASN A 25 -10.11 4.64 -0.71
CA ASN A 25 -9.81 6.07 -0.77
C ASN A 25 -10.23 6.80 0.51
N LEU A 26 -11.44 6.49 1.03
CA LEU A 26 -11.92 6.98 2.32
C LEU A 26 -10.97 6.58 3.45
N LEU A 27 -10.59 5.30 3.51
CA LEU A 27 -9.64 4.83 4.52
C LEU A 27 -8.29 5.54 4.40
N TRP A 28 -7.78 5.72 3.18
CA TRP A 28 -6.52 6.42 2.94
C TRP A 28 -6.54 7.87 3.42
N GLN A 29 -7.65 8.59 3.25
CA GLN A 29 -7.78 9.95 3.77
C GLN A 29 -7.58 10.01 5.29
N VAL A 30 -7.98 8.97 6.02
CA VAL A 30 -7.83 8.89 7.48
C VAL A 30 -6.44 8.43 7.91
N ILE A 31 -5.85 7.45 7.23
CA ILE A 31 -4.58 6.84 7.68
C ILE A 31 -3.32 7.43 7.01
N SER A 32 -3.50 8.24 5.97
CA SER A 32 -2.39 8.96 5.33
C SER A 32 -1.85 10.10 6.19
N ASN A 33 -0.69 10.64 5.81
CA ASN A 33 -0.06 11.80 6.47
C ASN A 33 0.30 11.62 7.95
N LYS A 34 0.53 10.38 8.42
CA LYS A 34 0.84 10.09 9.82
C LYS A 34 -0.23 10.59 10.81
N GLN A 35 -1.49 10.67 10.40
CA GLN A 35 -2.59 11.05 11.29
C GLN A 35 -2.71 10.12 12.51
N LEU A 36 -2.27 8.86 12.36
CA LEU A 36 -2.24 7.87 13.43
C LEU A 36 -0.87 7.75 14.12
N GLY A 37 0.05 8.70 13.91
CA GLY A 37 1.44 8.61 14.38
C GLY A 37 2.29 7.57 13.64
N LEU A 38 1.69 6.81 12.71
CA LEU A 38 2.31 5.73 11.95
C LEU A 38 2.35 6.07 10.45
N LYS A 39 3.44 5.72 9.77
CA LYS A 39 3.62 5.92 8.33
C LYS A 39 3.05 4.75 7.55
N PHE A 40 1.84 4.93 7.02
CA PHE A 40 1.22 4.01 6.08
C PHE A 40 1.71 4.23 4.64
N ARG A 41 1.77 3.15 3.87
CA ARG A 41 2.00 3.12 2.42
C ARG A 41 0.85 2.34 1.79
N ARG A 42 0.37 2.79 0.63
CA ARG A 42 -0.64 2.04 -0.14
C ARG A 42 -0.01 1.08 -1.12
N GLN A 43 -0.69 -0.03 -1.33
CA GLN A 43 -0.44 -0.99 -2.41
C GLN A 43 1.04 -1.35 -2.51
N HIS A 44 1.54 -1.84 -1.37
CA HIS A 44 2.93 -2.19 -1.19
C HIS A 44 3.17 -3.60 -1.72
N PRO A 45 4.06 -3.77 -2.72
CA PRO A 45 4.49 -5.10 -3.16
C PRO A 45 5.22 -5.85 -2.04
N ILE A 46 4.79 -7.07 -1.75
CA ILE A 46 5.39 -7.98 -0.78
C ILE A 46 5.48 -9.36 -1.44
N SER A 47 6.66 -9.70 -1.96
CA SER A 47 6.88 -10.96 -2.68
C SER A 47 5.83 -11.15 -3.81
N CYS A 48 5.01 -12.20 -3.73
CA CYS A 48 3.95 -12.49 -4.70
C CYS A 48 2.62 -11.75 -4.44
N PHE A 49 2.54 -10.93 -3.39
CA PHE A 49 1.32 -10.25 -2.96
C PHE A 49 1.45 -8.73 -3.03
N ILE A 50 0.31 -8.05 -3.00
CA ILE A 50 0.22 -6.59 -2.90
C ILE A 50 -0.66 -6.30 -1.70
N ALA A 51 -0.10 -5.65 -0.69
CA ALA A 51 -0.86 -5.23 0.49
C ALA A 51 -1.49 -3.86 0.22
N ASP A 52 -2.80 -3.73 0.36
CA ASP A 52 -3.53 -2.47 0.11
C ASP A 52 -3.03 -1.34 1.02
N PHE A 53 -2.73 -1.66 2.28
CA PHE A 53 -2.09 -0.76 3.25
C PHE A 53 -0.98 -1.47 4.01
N TYR A 54 0.20 -0.86 4.09
CA TYR A 54 1.37 -1.37 4.77
C TYR A 54 1.97 -0.30 5.69
N CYS A 55 2.17 -0.65 6.96
CA CYS A 55 2.91 0.17 7.91
C CYS A 55 4.25 -0.51 8.23
N HIS A 56 5.35 0.23 8.12
CA HIS A 56 6.68 -0.28 8.45
C HIS A 56 7.05 -0.08 9.93
N GLU A 57 6.34 0.82 10.62
CA GLU A 57 6.62 1.21 12.01
C GLU A 57 5.95 0.28 13.04
N ALA A 58 5.21 -0.74 12.60
CA ALA A 58 4.75 -1.81 13.48
C ALA A 58 5.90 -2.80 13.72
N ASN A 59 6.89 -2.37 14.51
CA ASN A 59 7.97 -3.19 15.03
C ASN A 59 8.21 -2.83 16.50
#